data_AF-A0A6G2D5Y6-F1
#
_entry.id   AF-A0A6G2D5Y6-F1
#
_cell.length_a   1.000
_cell.length_b   1.000
_cell.length_c   1.000
_cell.angle_alpha   90.00
_cell.angle_beta   90.00
_cell.angle_gamma   90.00
#
_symmetry.space_group_name_H-M   'P 1'
#
loop_
_entity.id
_entity.type
_entity.pdbx_description
1 polymer ?
#
loop_
_entity_poly.entity_id
_entity_poly.type
_entity_poly.pdbx_seq_one_letter_code
_entity_poly.pdbx_strand_id
1 'polypeptide(L)'
;LAVDKIEEVEEDGKTLYKVTAKAPDLVQRNADNTLSEEYVHYFEKQLPKIGNVYYNFNELITDMQKTPNGEFKLGADLNAVNVPTPNKSYVTAKFTGKLYSEGDKHYTIH
;
A
#
# COMPACT_ATOMS: atom_id res chain seq x y z
N LEU A 1 -10.64 7.34 18.01
CA LEU A 1 -9.72 8.42 17.62
C LEU A 1 -10.26 9.07 16.37
N ALA A 2 -10.52 10.39 16.40
CA ALA A 2 -10.95 11.13 15.22
C ALA A 2 -9.72 11.70 14.53
N VAL A 3 -9.65 11.61 13.20
CA VAL A 3 -8.58 12.23 12.42
C VAL A 3 -8.75 13.74 12.48
N ASP A 4 -7.70 14.42 12.93
CA ASP A 4 -7.62 15.88 12.99
C ASP A 4 -7.00 16.43 11.70
N LYS A 5 -5.93 15.78 11.21
CA LYS A 5 -5.16 16.26 10.06
C LYS A 5 -4.49 15.13 9.29
N ILE A 6 -4.37 15.30 7.97
CA ILE A 6 -3.58 14.44 7.07
C ILE A 6 -2.67 15.34 6.24
N GLU A 7 -1.38 15.03 6.20
CA GLU A 7 -0.37 15.79 5.46
C GLU A 7 0.56 14.87 4.67
N GLU A 8 1.06 15.35 3.55
CA GLU A 8 2.18 14.72 2.84
C GLU A 8 3.49 15.31 3.38
N VAL A 9 4.42 14.45 3.79
CA VAL A 9 5.70 14.83 4.39
C VAL A 9 6.84 14.03 3.76
N GLU A 10 8.06 14.56 3.82
CA GLU A 10 9.28 13.80 3.49
C GLU A 10 10.01 13.42 4.78
N GLU A 11 10.23 12.12 4.99
CA GLU A 11 11.02 11.57 6.09
C GLU A 11 11.99 10.54 5.52
N ASP A 12 13.28 10.64 5.86
CA ASP A 12 14.35 9.74 5.36
C ASP A 12 14.38 9.59 3.83
N GLY A 13 14.02 10.64 3.09
CA GLY A 13 13.98 10.64 1.61
C GLY A 13 12.79 9.87 1.02
N LYS A 14 11.81 9.48 1.84
CA LYS A 14 10.54 8.88 1.41
C LYS A 14 9.39 9.87 1.59
N THR A 15 8.48 9.92 0.62
CA THR A 15 7.22 10.65 0.73
C THR A 15 6.19 9.82 1.50
N LEU A 16 5.74 10.31 2.65
CA LEU A 16 4.80 9.65 3.56
C LEU A 16 3.53 10.49 3.75
N TYR A 17 2.44 9.83 4.09
CA TYR A 17 1.27 10.47 4.70
C TYR A 17 1.40 10.45 6.22
N LYS A 18 1.45 11.64 6.84
CA LYS A 18 1.37 11.82 8.28
C LYS A 18 -0.09 12.06 8.67
N VAL A 19 -0.65 11.14 9.44
CA VAL A 19 -2.01 11.22 9.99
C VAL A 19 -1.92 11.60 11.46
N THR A 20 -2.56 12.71 11.84
CA THR A 20 -2.69 13.15 13.22
C THR A 20 -4.13 12.97 13.67
N ALA A 21 -4.33 12.32 14.81
CA ALA A 21 -5.64 12.07 15.40
C ALA A 21 -5.70 12.57 16.85
N LYS A 22 -6.89 13.02 17.25
CA LYS A 22 -7.18 13.54 18.60
C LYS A 22 -8.36 12.79 19.23
N ALA A 23 -8.37 12.72 20.55
CA ALA A 23 -9.55 12.33 21.34
C ALA A 23 -9.51 13.00 22.72
N PRO A 24 -10.66 13.26 23.37
CA PRO A 24 -10.74 14.05 24.61
C PRO A 24 -9.87 13.56 25.76
N ASP A 25 -9.69 12.24 25.90
CA ASP A 25 -8.91 11.62 26.97
C ASP A 25 -7.70 10.84 26.44
N LEU A 26 -7.22 11.17 25.23
CA LEU A 26 -6.00 10.56 24.72
C LEU A 26 -4.80 11.10 25.50
N VAL A 27 -4.07 10.21 26.16
CA VAL A 27 -2.77 10.52 26.74
C VAL A 27 -1.82 9.39 26.37
N GLN A 28 -0.75 9.73 25.64
CA GLN A 28 0.29 8.76 25.28
C GLN A 28 1.69 9.38 25.36
N ARG A 29 2.73 8.54 25.28
CA ARG A 29 4.12 8.98 25.20
C ARG A 29 4.53 9.15 23.74
N ASN A 30 5.08 10.31 23.39
CA ASN A 30 5.70 10.53 22.08
C ASN A 30 7.13 9.97 22.03
N ALA A 31 7.76 10.03 20.86
CA ALA A 31 9.12 9.54 20.62
C ALA A 31 10.18 10.20 21.52
N ASP A 32 9.93 11.42 21.99
CA ASP A 32 10.77 12.16 22.94
C ASP A 32 10.45 11.87 24.42
N ASN A 33 9.58 10.88 24.67
CA ASN A 33 9.14 10.43 25.98
C ASN A 33 8.30 11.47 26.77
N THR A 34 7.74 12.48 26.08
CA THR A 34 6.79 13.45 26.66
C THR A 34 5.34 12.97 26.52
N LEU A 35 4.44 13.49 27.37
CA LEU A 35 3.01 13.21 27.27
C LEU A 35 2.38 14.03 26.13
N SER A 36 1.50 13.40 25.37
CA SER A 36 0.83 13.98 24.20
C SER A 36 -0.64 13.60 24.15
N GLU A 37 -1.45 14.57 23.73
CA GLU A 37 -2.88 14.43 23.43
C GLU A 37 -3.13 14.12 21.94
N GLU A 38 -2.06 13.96 21.17
CA GLU A 38 -2.09 13.66 19.73
C GLU A 38 -1.52 12.27 19.45
N TYR A 39 -2.21 11.52 18.59
CA TYR A 39 -1.72 10.30 17.95
C TYR A 39 -1.24 10.59 16.55
N VAL A 40 0.04 10.32 16.28
CA VAL A 40 0.66 10.46 14.97
C VAL A 40 0.99 9.09 14.40
N HIS A 41 0.58 8.85 13.15
CA HIS A 41 0.97 7.67 12.39
C HIS A 41 1.44 8.05 11.00
N TYR A 42 2.44 7.34 10.51
CA TYR A 42 3.02 7.53 9.18
C TYR A 42 2.69 6.34 8.30
N PHE A 43 2.20 6.60 7.09
CA PHE A 43 1.94 5.59 6.08
C PHE A 43 2.72 5.93 4.80
N GLU A 44 3.31 4.94 4.15
CA GLU A 44 3.92 5.17 2.84
C GLU A 44 2.86 5.59 1.82
N LYS A 45 3.18 6.60 1.01
CA LYS A 45 2.32 7.00 -0.11
C LYS A 45 2.30 5.88 -1.13
N GLN A 46 1.10 5.38 -1.46
CA GLN A 46 0.97 4.34 -2.47
C GLN A 46 1.42 4.89 -3.83
N LEU A 47 2.44 4.26 -4.39
CA LEU A 47 2.91 4.57 -5.73
C LEU A 47 1.91 4.03 -6.75
N PRO A 48 1.46 4.83 -7.72
CA PRO A 48 0.69 4.31 -8.84
C PRO A 48 1.58 3.39 -9.69
N LYS A 49 0.98 2.41 -10.38
CA LYS A 49 1.70 1.61 -11.38
C LYS A 49 2.37 2.49 -12.44
N ILE A 50 3.50 2.03 -12.97
CA ILE A 50 4.22 2.65 -14.08
C ILE A 50 4.28 1.65 -15.23
N GLY A 51 3.53 1.91 -16.30
CA GLY A 51 3.38 0.95 -17.39
C GLY A 51 2.75 -0.35 -16.89
N ASN A 52 3.47 -1.47 -17.03
CA ASN A 52 3.07 -2.77 -16.50
C ASN A 52 3.81 -3.18 -15.20
N VAL A 53 4.43 -2.21 -14.51
CA VAL A 53 5.09 -2.39 -13.22
C VAL A 53 4.17 -1.89 -12.11
N TYR A 54 3.81 -2.78 -11.18
CA TYR A 54 2.79 -2.55 -10.15
C TYR A 54 3.42 -2.42 -8.75
N TYR A 55 2.95 -1.43 -8.00
CA TYR A 55 3.33 -1.17 -6.60
C TYR A 55 2.16 -1.37 -5.63
N ASN A 56 1.00 -1.78 -6.15
CA ASN A 56 -0.22 -2.02 -5.39
C ASN A 56 -0.91 -3.30 -5.88
N PHE A 57 -1.32 -4.18 -4.95
CA PHE A 57 -1.95 -5.46 -5.27
C PHE A 57 -3.30 -5.30 -5.98
N ASN A 58 -4.11 -4.32 -5.57
CA ASN A 58 -5.42 -4.03 -6.17
C ASN A 58 -5.30 -3.59 -7.64
N GLU A 59 -4.32 -2.75 -7.97
CA GLU A 59 -4.06 -2.36 -9.36
C GLU A 59 -3.62 -3.57 -10.21
N LEU A 60 -2.74 -4.43 -9.66
CA LEU A 60 -2.28 -5.64 -10.33
C LEU A 60 -3.44 -6.56 -10.71
N ILE A 61 -4.27 -6.95 -9.73
CA ILE A 61 -5.36 -7.89 -9.98
C ILE A 61 -6.45 -7.29 -10.88
N THR A 62 -6.66 -5.98 -10.81
CA THR A 62 -7.62 -5.27 -11.67
C THR A 62 -7.23 -5.41 -13.13
N ASP A 63 -5.95 -5.24 -13.44
CA ASP A 63 -5.48 -5.35 -14.82
C ASP A 63 -5.29 -6.79 -15.27
N MET A 64 -4.87 -7.71 -14.39
CA MET A 64 -4.85 -9.14 -14.68
C MET A 64 -6.25 -9.68 -15.03
N GLN A 65 -7.30 -9.14 -14.38
CA GLN A 65 -8.68 -9.49 -14.70
C GLN A 65 -9.10 -8.96 -16.08
N LYS A 66 -8.72 -7.73 -16.43
CA LYS A 66 -9.06 -7.10 -17.71
C LYS A 66 -8.28 -7.69 -18.90
N THR A 67 -7.03 -8.08 -18.68
CA THR A 67 -6.12 -8.55 -19.72
C THR A 67 -5.36 -9.80 -19.25
N PRO A 68 -6.05 -10.94 -19.09
CA PRO A 68 -5.48 -12.13 -18.45
C PRO A 68 -4.34 -12.80 -19.22
N ASN A 69 -4.09 -12.38 -20.47
CA ASN A 69 -2.97 -12.79 -21.32
C ASN A 69 -1.83 -11.76 -21.36
N GLY A 70 -1.91 -10.70 -20.56
CA GLY A 70 -0.91 -9.63 -20.51
C GLY A 70 0.38 -10.01 -19.81
N GLU A 71 1.30 -9.04 -19.76
CA GLU A 71 2.57 -9.14 -19.06
C GLU A 71 2.58 -8.17 -17.89
N PHE A 72 2.81 -8.68 -16.69
CA PHE A 72 2.67 -7.96 -15.42
C PHE A 72 3.95 -8.07 -14.61
N LYS A 73 4.38 -6.97 -14.00
CA LYS A 73 5.63 -6.93 -13.24
C LYS A 73 5.44 -6.35 -11.85
N LEU A 74 6.05 -6.97 -10.84
CA LEU A 74 6.10 -6.45 -9.48
C LEU A 74 7.19 -5.39 -9.38
N GLY A 75 6.84 -4.17 -8.96
CA GLY A 75 7.78 -3.08 -8.70
C GLY A 75 8.27 -3.00 -7.26
N ALA A 76 7.56 -3.67 -6.35
CA ALA A 76 7.83 -3.79 -4.93
C ALA A 76 7.15 -5.07 -4.39
N ASP A 77 7.43 -5.43 -3.14
CA ASP A 77 6.62 -6.40 -2.41
C ASP A 77 5.19 -5.87 -2.27
N LEU A 78 4.21 -6.69 -2.66
CA LEU A 78 2.80 -6.33 -2.60
C LEU A 78 2.13 -7.01 -1.42
N ASN A 79 1.07 -6.41 -0.89
CA ASN A 79 0.31 -6.96 0.22
C ASN A 79 -1.18 -7.04 -0.16
N ALA A 80 -1.78 -8.20 0.05
CA ALA A 80 -3.18 -8.48 -0.29
C ALA A 80 -4.18 -8.32 0.88
N VAL A 81 -3.70 -8.05 2.11
CA VAL A 81 -4.50 -8.04 3.36
C VAL A 81 -5.73 -7.13 3.27
N ASN A 82 -5.57 -5.95 2.67
CA ASN A 82 -6.66 -4.96 2.58
C ASN A 82 -7.44 -5.02 1.27
N VAL A 83 -7.22 -6.06 0.46
CA VAL A 83 -7.93 -6.25 -0.80
C VAL A 83 -8.94 -7.38 -0.62
N PRO A 84 -10.25 -7.08 -0.57
CA PRO A 84 -11.26 -8.10 -0.39
C PRO A 84 -11.31 -9.02 -1.62
N THR A 85 -11.34 -10.33 -1.39
CA THR A 85 -11.62 -11.30 -2.45
C THR A 85 -13.09 -11.73 -2.36
N PRO A 86 -13.98 -11.25 -3.24
CA PRO A 86 -15.38 -11.68 -3.23
C PRO A 86 -15.56 -13.16 -3.61
N ASN A 87 -14.52 -13.79 -4.15
CA ASN A 87 -14.51 -15.16 -4.64
C ASN A 87 -13.35 -15.98 -4.04
N LYS A 88 -13.16 -17.22 -4.52
CA LYS A 88 -12.02 -18.08 -4.14
C LYS A 88 -10.68 -17.65 -4.75
N SER A 89 -10.69 -16.68 -5.66
CA SER A 89 -9.49 -16.13 -6.31
C SER A 89 -9.67 -14.63 -6.58
N TYR A 90 -8.56 -13.90 -6.58
CA TYR A 90 -8.53 -12.48 -6.92
C TYR A 90 -8.73 -12.23 -8.42
N VAL A 91 -8.11 -13.06 -9.25
CA VAL A 91 -8.32 -13.09 -10.70
C VAL A 91 -9.20 -14.30 -11.01
N THR A 92 -10.41 -14.05 -11.50
CA THR A 92 -11.39 -15.10 -11.85
C THR A 92 -11.35 -15.48 -13.31
N ALA A 93 -10.79 -14.60 -14.17
CA ALA A 93 -10.51 -14.93 -15.56
C ALA A 93 -9.42 -16.00 -15.66
N LYS A 94 -9.47 -16.85 -16.70
CA LYS A 94 -8.39 -17.81 -16.98
C LYS A 94 -7.11 -17.06 -17.31
N PHE A 95 -6.19 -17.00 -16.35
CA PHE A 95 -4.89 -16.35 -16.53
C PHE A 95 -4.00 -17.18 -17.46
N THR A 96 -3.50 -16.55 -18.51
CA THR A 96 -2.56 -17.12 -19.49
C THR A 96 -1.35 -16.21 -19.73
N GLY A 97 -1.27 -15.11 -18.98
CA GLY A 97 -0.23 -14.10 -19.07
C GLY A 97 1.02 -14.47 -18.28
N LYS A 98 1.86 -13.46 -18.06
CA LYS A 98 3.11 -13.58 -17.30
C LYS A 98 3.09 -12.64 -16.11
N LEU A 99 3.57 -13.12 -14.97
CA LEU A 99 3.79 -12.33 -13.77
C LEU A 99 5.22 -12.60 -13.27
N TYR A 100 6.02 -11.55 -13.10
CA TYR A 100 7.40 -11.65 -12.62
C TYR A 100 7.82 -10.35 -11.90
N SER A 101 9.02 -10.33 -11.31
CA SER A 101 9.56 -9.13 -10.67
C SER A 101 10.23 -8.20 -11.69
N GLU A 102 10.20 -6.89 -11.47
CA GLU A 102 10.87 -5.94 -12.36
C GLU A 102 12.41 -6.07 -12.26
N GLY A 103 13.04 -6.31 -13.41
CA GLY A 103 14.49 -6.49 -13.53
C GLY A 103 15.02 -7.73 -12.81
N ASP A 104 16.21 -7.61 -12.21
CA ASP A 104 16.90 -8.70 -11.50
C ASP A 104 16.49 -8.82 -10.02
N LYS A 105 15.43 -8.12 -9.61
CA LYS A 105 14.93 -8.14 -8.22
C LYS A 105 13.99 -9.32 -8.00
N HIS A 106 13.77 -9.64 -6.72
CA HIS A 106 12.81 -10.66 -6.30
C HIS A 106 11.81 -10.05 -5.32
N TYR A 107 10.61 -9.81 -5.82
CA TYR A 107 9.49 -9.31 -5.03
C TYR A 107 8.45 -10.40 -4.80
N THR A 108 7.77 -10.29 -3.66
CA THR A 108 6.73 -11.23 -3.24
C THR A 108 5.38 -10.57 -3.06
N ILE A 109 4.33 -11.39 -3.03
CA ILE A 109 2.99 -10.97 -2.67
C ILE A 109 2.67 -11.64 -1.33
N HIS A 110 2.42 -10.82 -0.29
CA HIS A 110 2.12 -11.23 1.08
C HIS A 110 0.62 -11.23 1.38
#